data_AF-A0A1W2BHL4-F1
#
_entry.id   AF-A0A1W2BHL4-F1
#
_cell.length_a   1.000
_cell.length_b   1.000
_cell.length_c   1.000
_cell.angle_alpha   90.00
_cell.angle_beta   90.00
_cell.angle_gamma   90.00
#
_symmetry.space_group_name_H-M   'P 1'
#
loop_
_entity.id
_entity.type
_entity.pdbx_description
1 polymer ?
#
loop_
_entity_poly.entity_id
_entity_poly.type
_entity_poly.pdbx_seq_one_letter_code
_entity_poly.pdbx_strand_id
1 'polypeptide(L)'
;MKNSKKALLLLILLLLFFTVSCQNITPHGASGDYHAGSYAGENAAHEDVLHNHGQFYKISDTTAIRKNIGKYLKEKEGPVSDAYIKGFKWGYKRGFRDSVDTYNGGG
;
A
#
# COMPACT_ATOMS: atom_id res chain seq x y z
N MET A 1 -6.51 -56.39 -21.23
CA MET A 1 -7.31 -55.53 -20.31
C MET A 1 -6.73 -55.32 -18.90
N LYS A 2 -5.55 -55.86 -18.50
CA LYS A 2 -4.99 -55.69 -17.14
C LYS A 2 -4.34 -54.32 -16.86
N ASN A 3 -3.88 -53.61 -17.89
CA ASN A 3 -3.11 -52.35 -17.72
C ASN A 3 -4.00 -51.10 -17.58
N SER A 4 -5.25 -51.17 -18.02
CA SER A 4 -6.20 -50.03 -17.97
C SER A 4 -6.61 -49.68 -16.53
N LYS A 5 -6.80 -50.68 -15.66
CA LYS A 5 -7.12 -50.43 -14.24
C LYS A 5 -5.95 -49.81 -13.47
N LYS A 6 -4.72 -50.18 -13.80
CA LYS A 6 -3.50 -49.59 -13.22
C LYS A 6 -3.29 -48.15 -13.68
N ALA A 7 -3.53 -47.88 -14.96
CA ALA A 7 -3.49 -46.53 -15.52
C ALA A 7 -4.57 -45.62 -14.90
N LEU A 8 -5.79 -46.13 -14.71
CA LEU A 8 -6.86 -45.40 -14.04
C LEU A 8 -6.49 -45.06 -12.59
N LEU A 9 -5.92 -46.01 -11.85
CA LEU A 9 -5.48 -45.80 -10.47
C LEU A 9 -4.39 -44.72 -10.37
N LEU A 10 -3.42 -44.74 -11.29
CA LEU A 10 -2.38 -43.72 -11.39
C LEU A 10 -2.95 -42.33 -11.69
N LEU A 11 -3.94 -42.26 -12.58
CA LEU A 11 -4.57 -41.00 -12.98
C LEU A 11 -5.37 -40.38 -11.82
N ILE A 12 -6.06 -41.21 -11.05
CA ILE A 12 -6.76 -40.78 -9.82
C ILE A 12 -5.74 -40.27 -8.79
N LEU A 13 -4.62 -40.97 -8.60
CA LEU A 13 -3.56 -40.55 -7.67
C LEU A 13 -2.95 -39.20 -8.06
N LEU A 14 -2.66 -38.99 -9.34
CA LEU A 14 -2.14 -37.73 -9.85
C LEU A 14 -3.12 -36.56 -9.64
N LEU A 15 -4.41 -36.78 -9.89
CA LEU A 15 -5.46 -35.78 -9.62
C LEU A 15 -5.57 -35.44 -8.13
N LEU A 16 -5.42 -36.42 -7.25
CA LEU A 16 -5.43 -36.22 -5.81
C LEU A 16 -4.23 -35.38 -5.36
N PHE A 17 -3.03 -35.65 -5.87
CA PHE A 17 -1.86 -34.81 -5.60
C PHE A 17 -2.00 -33.39 -6.17
N PHE A 18 -2.58 -33.26 -7.35
CA PHE A 18 -2.82 -31.95 -7.97
C PHE A 18 -3.81 -31.11 -7.16
N THR A 19 -4.92 -31.70 -6.71
CA THR A 19 -5.92 -31.00 -5.88
C THR A 19 -5.38 -30.58 -4.52
N VAL A 20 -4.58 -31.42 -3.85
CA VAL A 20 -3.89 -31.07 -2.59
C VAL A 20 -2.87 -29.95 -2.83
N SER A 21 -2.19 -29.94 -3.98
CA SER A 21 -1.24 -28.88 -4.33
C SER A 21 -1.95 -27.53 -4.58
N CYS A 22 -3.15 -27.56 -5.16
CA CYS A 22 -3.96 -26.36 -5.33
C CYS A 22 -4.47 -25.76 -4.00
N GLN A 23 -4.69 -26.58 -2.96
CA GLN A 23 -5.12 -26.09 -1.64
C GLN A 23 -4.04 -25.33 -0.88
N ASN A 24 -2.75 -25.56 -1.21
CA ASN A 24 -1.61 -24.83 -0.62
C ASN A 24 -1.26 -23.55 -1.36
N ILE A 25 -2.02 -23.19 -2.40
CA ILE A 25 -1.94 -21.86 -3.00
C ILE A 25 -2.79 -20.94 -2.10
N THR A 26 -2.21 -20.49 -1.00
CA THR A 26 -2.72 -19.32 -0.29
C THR A 26 -2.84 -18.18 -1.31
N PRO A 27 -3.98 -17.48 -1.39
CA PRO A 27 -4.05 -16.27 -2.20
C PRO A 27 -3.09 -15.27 -1.57
N HIS A 28 -1.87 -15.19 -2.12
CA HIS A 28 -1.00 -14.05 -1.90
C HIS A 28 -1.75 -12.86 -2.46
N GLY A 29 -2.47 -12.14 -1.59
CA GLY A 29 -3.08 -10.86 -1.93
C GLY A 29 -2.01 -10.03 -2.63
N ALA A 30 -2.32 -9.57 -3.84
CA ALA A 30 -1.38 -8.97 -4.77
C ALA A 30 -0.56 -7.88 -4.06
N SER A 31 0.64 -8.22 -3.62
CA SER A 31 1.55 -7.28 -2.97
C SER A 31 1.90 -6.14 -3.91
N GLY A 32 1.86 -6.39 -5.23
CA GLY A 32 1.99 -5.38 -6.28
C GLY A 32 1.01 -4.21 -6.13
N ASP A 33 -0.27 -4.49 -5.89
CA ASP A 33 -1.30 -3.45 -5.76
C ASP A 33 -1.13 -2.66 -4.46
N TYR A 34 -0.70 -3.33 -3.39
CA TYR A 34 -0.38 -2.69 -2.12
C TYR A 34 0.82 -1.75 -2.26
N HIS A 35 1.91 -2.21 -2.89
CA HIS A 35 3.12 -1.41 -3.09
C HIS A 35 2.86 -0.23 -4.04
N ALA A 36 2.14 -0.46 -5.14
CA ALA A 36 1.77 0.59 -6.08
C ALA A 36 0.87 1.66 -5.44
N GLY A 37 -0.17 1.23 -4.70
CA GLY A 37 -1.06 2.13 -3.97
C GLY A 37 -0.31 2.94 -2.91
N SER A 38 0.54 2.28 -2.11
CA SER A 38 1.35 2.95 -1.09
C SER A 38 2.32 3.97 -1.70
N TYR A 39 2.99 3.64 -2.80
CA TYR A 39 3.91 4.54 -3.48
C TYR A 39 3.19 5.76 -4.08
N ALA A 40 2.04 5.54 -4.72
CA ALA A 40 1.22 6.63 -5.25
C ALA A 40 0.71 7.57 -4.14
N GLY A 41 0.31 7.02 -3.00
CA GLY A 41 -0.08 7.81 -1.83
C GLY A 41 1.07 8.64 -1.31
N GLU A 42 2.25 8.06 -1.20
CA GLU A 42 3.44 8.77 -0.73
C GLU A 42 3.85 9.94 -1.63
N ASN A 43 3.85 9.75 -2.95
CA ASN A 43 4.19 10.83 -3.90
C ASN A 43 3.17 11.98 -3.82
N ALA A 44 1.88 11.65 -3.76
CA ALA A 44 0.83 12.64 -3.60
C ALA A 44 0.96 13.44 -2.29
N ALA A 45 1.38 12.78 -1.22
CA ALA A 45 1.68 13.44 0.05
C ALA A 45 2.88 14.37 -0.05
N HIS A 46 3.93 13.98 -0.78
CA HIS A 46 5.10 14.82 -1.01
C HIS A 46 4.73 16.10 -1.77
N GLU A 47 3.96 15.97 -2.86
CA GLU A 47 3.47 17.12 -3.63
C GLU A 47 2.61 18.06 -2.78
N ASP A 48 1.71 17.51 -1.98
CA ASP A 48 0.83 18.31 -1.14
C ASP A 48 1.59 19.00 0.00
N VAL A 49 2.59 18.34 0.60
CA VAL A 49 3.49 18.96 1.59
C VAL A 49 4.31 20.09 0.96
N LEU A 50 4.83 19.92 -0.26
CA LEU A 50 5.53 20.99 -0.97
C LEU A 50 4.60 22.18 -1.26
N HIS A 51 3.36 21.91 -1.68
CA HIS A 51 2.37 22.95 -1.94
C HIS A 51 1.99 23.71 -0.67
N ASN A 52 1.82 23.01 0.44
CA ASN A 52 1.44 23.58 1.73
C ASN A 52 2.63 23.92 2.63
N HIS A 53 3.87 23.87 2.12
CA HIS A 53 5.08 23.92 2.97
C HIS A 53 5.15 25.18 3.83
N GLY A 54 4.73 26.34 3.30
CA GLY A 54 4.73 27.61 4.03
C GLY A 54 3.74 27.64 5.19
N GLN A 55 2.66 26.87 5.13
CA GLN A 55 1.76 26.69 6.27
C GLN A 55 2.34 25.70 7.28
N PHE A 56 2.94 24.62 6.80
CA PHE A 56 3.47 23.55 7.62
C PHE A 56 4.73 23.90 8.41
N TYR A 57 5.60 24.77 7.88
CA TYR A 57 6.74 25.30 8.62
C TYR A 57 6.33 26.02 9.93
N LYS A 58 5.14 26.63 9.97
CA LYS A 58 4.62 27.31 11.17
C LYS A 58 3.83 26.38 12.10
N ILE A 59 3.56 25.15 11.66
CA ILE A 59 2.69 24.21 12.35
C ILE A 59 3.56 23.17 13.06
N SER A 60 3.88 23.44 14.32
CA SER A 60 4.26 22.41 15.29
C SER A 60 3.05 21.58 15.77
N ASP A 61 1.84 21.96 15.36
CA ASP A 61 0.59 21.33 15.76
C ASP A 61 0.22 20.15 14.85
N THR A 62 0.49 18.95 15.36
CA THR A 62 0.10 17.67 14.74
C THR A 62 -1.41 17.55 14.43
N THR A 63 -2.27 18.34 15.09
CA THR A 63 -3.71 18.39 14.85
C THR A 63 -4.04 19.02 13.49
N ALA A 64 -3.35 20.12 13.15
CA ALA A 64 -3.54 20.79 11.86
C ALA A 64 -3.07 19.91 10.70
N ILE A 65 -1.97 19.17 10.88
CA ILE A 65 -1.49 18.16 9.91
C ILE A 65 -2.56 17.10 9.67
N ARG A 66 -3.13 16.53 10.74
CA ARG A 66 -4.19 15.51 10.63
C ARG A 66 -5.42 16.06 9.92
N LYS A 67 -5.78 17.33 10.18
CA LYS A 67 -6.90 18.00 9.50
C LYS A 67 -6.64 18.16 8.01
N ASN A 68 -5.42 18.51 7.60
CA ASN A 68 -5.09 18.66 6.18
C ASN A 68 -5.11 17.32 5.44
N ILE A 69 -4.52 16.27 6.04
CA ILE A 69 -4.60 14.90 5.51
C ILE A 69 -6.07 14.48 5.33
N GLY A 70 -6.91 14.74 6.33
CA GLY A 70 -8.33 14.42 6.27
C GLY A 70 -9.09 15.23 5.21
N LYS A 71 -8.71 16.49 4.99
CA LYS A 71 -9.28 17.34 3.93
C LYS A 71 -8.90 16.80 2.55
N TYR A 72 -7.61 16.57 2.30
CA TYR A 72 -7.10 16.05 1.03
C TYR A 72 -7.78 14.72 0.64
N LEU A 73 -7.84 13.77 1.57
CA LEU A 73 -8.44 12.46 1.30
C LEU A 73 -9.96 12.52 1.09
N LYS A 74 -10.65 13.55 1.60
CA LYS A 74 -12.08 13.79 1.32
C LYS A 74 -12.33 14.46 -0.03
N GLU A 75 -11.39 15.29 -0.48
CA GLU A 75 -11.47 16.00 -1.76
C GLU A 75 -11.06 15.12 -2.95
N LYS A 76 -10.43 13.96 -2.70
CA LYS A 76 -10.17 12.98 -3.75
C LYS A 76 -11.48 12.40 -4.29
N GLU A 77 -11.66 12.49 -5.59
CA GLU A 77 -12.78 11.86 -6.29
C GLU A 77 -12.61 10.35 -6.31
N GLY A 78 -13.52 9.64 -5.63
CA GLY A 78 -13.60 8.18 -5.64
C GLY A 78 -12.96 7.46 -4.45
N PRO A 79 -13.19 6.15 -4.32
CA PRO A 79 -12.64 5.35 -3.23
C PRO A 79 -11.12 5.23 -3.36
N VAL A 80 -10.40 5.80 -2.40
CA VAL A 80 -8.95 5.59 -2.24
C VAL A 80 -8.70 4.27 -1.50
N SER A 81 -7.75 3.48 -2.01
CA SER A 81 -7.40 2.19 -1.38
C SER A 81 -6.74 2.38 -0.02
N ASP A 82 -6.87 1.40 0.87
CA ASP A 82 -6.20 1.40 2.18
C ASP A 82 -4.67 1.56 2.05
N ALA A 83 -4.09 0.96 1.02
CA ALA A 83 -2.67 1.08 0.70
C ALA A 83 -2.31 2.54 0.37
N TYR A 84 -3.11 3.20 -0.46
CA TYR A 84 -2.95 4.62 -0.78
C TYR A 84 -3.04 5.50 0.47
N ILE A 85 -4.06 5.30 1.31
CA ILE A 85 -4.23 6.08 2.54
C ILE A 85 -3.03 5.91 3.49
N LYS A 86 -2.53 4.67 3.63
CA LYS A 86 -1.34 4.37 4.45
C LYS A 86 -0.10 5.05 3.88
N GLY A 87 0.13 4.92 2.58
CA GLY A 87 1.23 5.56 1.86
C GLY A 87 1.20 7.07 1.98
N PHE A 88 0.02 7.68 1.83
CA PHE A 88 -0.20 9.11 1.94
C PHE A 88 0.11 9.64 3.35
N LYS A 89 -0.39 8.97 4.39
CA LYS A 89 -0.06 9.32 5.78
C LYS A 89 1.44 9.19 6.07
N TRP A 90 2.08 8.15 5.53
CA TRP A 90 3.52 7.94 5.68
C TRP A 90 4.35 9.01 4.96
N GLY A 91 3.98 9.35 3.72
CA GLY A 91 4.61 10.41 2.94
C GLY A 91 4.52 11.76 3.64
N TYR A 92 3.37 12.07 4.24
CA TYR A 92 3.20 13.26 5.07
C TYR A 92 4.18 13.29 6.25
N LYS A 93 4.28 12.19 7.00
CA LYS A 93 5.24 12.09 8.13
C LYS A 93 6.67 12.35 7.68
N ARG A 94 7.07 11.84 6.50
CA ARG A 94 8.42 12.04 5.96
C ARG A 94 8.62 13.46 5.43
N GLY A 95 7.73 13.95 4.57
CA GLY A 95 7.84 15.28 3.99
C GLY A 95 7.88 16.38 5.05
N PHE A 96 7.12 16.24 6.14
CA PHE A 96 7.21 17.16 7.27
C PHE A 96 8.55 17.11 7.99
N ARG A 97 9.05 15.90 8.29
CA ARG A 97 10.36 15.75 8.92
C ARG A 97 11.44 16.36 8.04
N ASP A 98 11.45 16.04 6.75
CA ASP A 98 12.45 16.52 5.81
C ASP A 98 12.35 18.06 5.65
N SER A 99 11.14 18.64 5.68
CA SER A 99 10.92 20.09 5.73
C SER A 99 11.46 20.71 7.03
N VAL A 100 11.16 20.11 8.19
CA VAL A 100 11.67 20.56 9.48
C VAL A 100 13.20 20.50 9.51
N ASP A 101 13.81 19.41 9.06
CA ASP A 101 15.27 19.23 9.03
C ASP A 101 15.94 20.24 8.10
N THR A 102 15.37 20.49 6.92
CA THR A 102 15.92 21.43 5.93
C THR A 102 15.94 22.88 6.45
N TYR A 103 14.93 23.29 7.23
CA TYR A 103 14.78 24.68 7.66
C TYR A 103 15.15 24.94 9.13
N ASN A 104 15.21 23.92 9.99
CA ASN A 104 15.68 24.04 11.38
C ASN A 104 17.10 23.48 11.60
N GLY A 105 17.64 22.70 10.66
CA GLY A 105 18.99 22.13 10.73
C GLY A 105 20.11 23.06 10.25
N GLY A 106 19.78 24.26 9.76
CA GLY A 106 20.74 25.28 9.32
C GLY A 106 21.16 26.25 10.42
N GLY A 107 21.33 25.76 11.66
CA GLY A 107 21.85 26.54 12.80
C GLY A 107 23.35 26.48 12.90
#